data_AF-A0A2G9Y0Y1-F1
#
_entry.id   AF-A0A2G9Y0Y1-F1
#
_cell.length_a   1.000
_cell.length_b   1.000
_cell.length_c   1.000
_cell.angle_alpha   90.00
_cell.angle_beta   90.00
_cell.angle_gamma   90.00
#
_symmetry.space_group_name_H-M   'P 1'
#
loop_
_entity.id
_entity.type
_entity.pdbx_description
1 polymer ?
#
loop_
_entity_poly.entity_id
_entity_poly.type
_entity_poly.pdbx_seq_one_letter_code
_entity_poly.pdbx_strand_id
1 'polypeptide(L)'
;MKQTNTMLYDQLREGIIKITENLISRDDMKDRNLIVKDVFISKSSRPLLRIYLDKEGGIGTTDLVYFHKEFEVLLDTENLIKSDYTLEVSSPGEAKKS
;
A
#
# COMPACT_ATOMS: atom_id res chain seq x y z
N MET A 1 -7.54 -27.16 0.73
CA MET A 1 -7.29 -26.13 1.77
C MET A 1 -6.36 -24.99 1.37
N LYS A 2 -5.48 -25.10 0.34
CA LYS A 2 -4.61 -23.97 -0.09
C LYS A 2 -5.35 -22.84 -0.82
N GLN A 3 -6.46 -23.14 -1.49
CA GLN A 3 -7.16 -22.22 -2.41
C GLN A 3 -7.88 -21.06 -1.68
N THR A 4 -8.46 -21.33 -0.52
CA THR A 4 -9.22 -20.34 0.27
C THR A 4 -8.34 -19.23 0.83
N ASN A 5 -7.11 -19.57 1.25
CA ASN A 5 -6.19 -18.58 1.80
C ASN A 5 -5.64 -17.67 0.70
N THR A 6 -5.31 -18.20 -0.47
CA THR A 6 -4.90 -17.37 -1.62
C THR A 6 -5.98 -16.38 -2.03
N MET A 7 -7.24 -16.83 -2.16
CA MET A 7 -8.36 -15.98 -2.53
C MET A 7 -8.61 -14.83 -1.53
N LEU A 8 -8.41 -15.06 -0.22
CA LEU A 8 -8.53 -14.03 0.80
C LEU A 8 -7.44 -12.95 0.66
N TYR A 9 -6.18 -13.34 0.43
CA TYR A 9 -5.09 -12.38 0.24
C TYR A 9 -5.24 -11.57 -1.06
N ASP A 10 -5.79 -12.18 -2.12
CA ASP A 10 -6.07 -11.49 -3.38
C ASP A 10 -7.17 -10.45 -3.18
N GLN A 11 -8.26 -10.79 -2.49
CA GLN A 11 -9.34 -9.85 -2.14
C GLN A 11 -8.85 -8.70 -1.25
N LEU A 12 -8.02 -9.02 -0.25
CA LEU A 12 -7.41 -8.01 0.59
C LEU A 12 -6.53 -7.07 -0.23
N ARG A 13 -5.66 -7.62 -1.08
CA ARG A 13 -4.80 -6.84 -1.97
C ARG A 13 -5.60 -5.92 -2.88
N GLU A 14 -6.69 -6.40 -3.48
CA GLU A 14 -7.59 -5.58 -4.29
C GLU A 14 -8.23 -4.43 -3.48
N GLY A 15 -8.65 -4.70 -2.25
CA GLY A 15 -9.18 -3.67 -1.35
C GLY A 15 -8.14 -2.59 -1.04
N ILE A 16 -6.92 -2.99 -0.72
CA ILE A 16 -5.79 -2.08 -0.45
C ILE A 16 -5.43 -1.24 -1.68
N ILE A 17 -5.45 -1.83 -2.88
CA ILE A 17 -5.22 -1.10 -4.14
C ILE A 17 -6.29 -0.01 -4.30
N LYS A 18 -7.56 -0.34 -4.10
CA LYS A 18 -8.66 0.65 -4.22
C LYS A 18 -8.52 1.81 -3.23
N ILE A 19 -8.18 1.53 -1.97
CA ILE A 19 -7.94 2.59 -0.98
C ILE A 19 -6.75 3.47 -1.43
N THR A 20 -5.69 2.84 -1.94
CA THR A 20 -4.52 3.56 -2.46
C THR A 20 -4.91 4.47 -3.62
N GLU A 21 -5.64 3.95 -4.60
CA GLU A 21 -6.13 4.68 -5.77
C GLU A 21 -7.05 5.85 -5.40
N ASN A 22 -7.95 5.63 -4.43
CA ASN A 22 -8.82 6.68 -3.90
C ASN A 22 -8.01 7.78 -3.22
N LEU A 23 -7.00 7.40 -2.41
CA LEU A 23 -6.13 8.36 -1.72
C LEU A 23 -5.32 9.21 -2.71
N ILE A 24 -4.66 8.59 -3.69
CA ILE A 24 -3.86 9.35 -4.68
C ILE A 24 -4.72 10.26 -5.57
N SER A 25 -6.03 9.96 -5.68
CA SER A 25 -6.99 10.76 -6.45
C SER A 25 -7.60 11.92 -5.67
N ARG A 26 -7.40 12.01 -4.34
CA ARG A 26 -7.89 13.14 -3.54
C ARG A 26 -7.24 14.44 -3.98
N ASP A 27 -8.00 15.55 -3.93
CA ASP A 27 -7.52 16.87 -4.37
C ASP A 27 -6.23 17.30 -3.66
N ASP A 28 -6.07 16.97 -2.38
CA ASP A 28 -4.87 17.28 -1.59
C ASP A 28 -3.65 16.38 -1.87
N MET A 29 -3.84 15.30 -2.63
CA MET A 29 -2.80 14.33 -2.99
C MET A 29 -2.46 14.37 -4.49
N LYS A 30 -3.41 14.80 -5.33
CA LYS A 30 -3.33 14.74 -6.80
C LYS A 30 -2.13 15.48 -7.37
N ASP A 31 -1.79 16.64 -6.82
CA ASP A 31 -0.64 17.45 -7.28
C ASP A 31 0.71 16.76 -7.08
N ARG A 32 0.77 15.70 -6.26
CA ARG A 32 1.98 14.90 -6.07
C ARG A 32 2.24 13.95 -7.23
N ASN A 33 1.26 13.70 -8.10
CA ASN A 33 1.35 12.82 -9.27
C ASN A 33 1.88 11.41 -8.93
N LEU A 34 1.39 10.84 -7.82
CA LEU A 34 1.78 9.51 -7.37
C LEU A 34 1.06 8.42 -8.17
N ILE A 35 1.78 7.35 -8.46
CA ILE A 35 1.28 6.19 -9.20
C ILE A 35 1.54 4.95 -8.36
N VAL A 36 0.48 4.20 -8.04
CA VAL A 36 0.64 2.87 -7.44
C VAL A 36 1.20 1.89 -8.47
N LYS A 37 2.30 1.22 -8.12
CA LYS A 37 2.93 0.22 -8.99
C LYS A 37 2.61 -1.19 -8.54
N ASP A 38 2.64 -1.43 -7.24
CA ASP A 38 2.34 -2.74 -6.68
C ASP A 38 1.93 -2.63 -5.20
N VAL A 39 1.26 -3.66 -4.72
CA VAL A 39 0.92 -3.88 -3.32
C VAL A 39 1.32 -5.29 -2.97
N PHE A 40 2.18 -5.42 -1.96
CA PHE A 40 2.66 -6.69 -1.44
C PHE A 40 2.15 -6.93 -0.03
N ILE A 41 1.69 -8.15 0.23
CA ILE A 41 1.26 -8.60 1.55
C ILE A 41 1.94 -9.94 1.85
N SER A 42 2.79 -9.97 2.87
CA SER A 42 3.44 -11.23 3.27
C SER A 42 2.46 -12.16 3.98
N LYS A 43 2.61 -13.47 3.74
CA LYS A 43 1.83 -14.52 4.40
C LYS A 43 2.53 -14.98 5.68
N SER A 44 2.60 -14.09 6.67
CA SER A 44 3.24 -14.33 7.99
C SER A 44 2.27 -14.07 9.14
N SER A 45 2.65 -14.44 10.37
CA SER A 45 1.85 -14.20 11.59
C SER A 45 1.69 -12.71 11.91
N ARG A 46 2.70 -11.90 11.57
CA ARG A 46 2.64 -10.44 11.50
C ARG A 46 2.94 -10.05 10.05
N PRO A 47 1.90 -9.78 9.23
CA PRO A 47 2.08 -9.46 7.82
C PRO A 47 2.83 -8.14 7.63
N LEU A 48 3.70 -8.10 6.61
CA LEU A 48 4.20 -6.86 6.02
C LEU A 48 3.23 -6.45 4.92
N LEU A 49 2.57 -5.31 5.08
CA LEU A 49 1.83 -4.62 4.04
C LEU A 49 2.75 -3.55 3.45
N ARG A 50 3.15 -3.72 2.19
CA ARG A 50 4.00 -2.76 1.49
C ARG A 50 3.29 -2.20 0.26
N ILE A 51 3.24 -0.88 0.18
CA ILE A 51 2.75 -0.13 -0.99
C ILE A 51 3.95 0.38 -1.79
N TYR A 52 4.01 0.04 -3.07
CA TYR A 52 5.01 0.55 -3.98
C TYR A 52 4.46 1.72 -4.78
N LEU A 53 5.03 2.90 -4.57
CA LEU A 53 4.64 4.15 -5.23
C LEU A 53 5.75 4.67 -6.12
N ASP A 54 5.35 5.24 -7.24
CA ASP A 54 6.25 5.86 -8.20
C ASP A 54 5.72 7.24 -8.60
N LYS A 55 6.58 8.03 -9.24
CA LYS A 55 6.28 9.38 -9.70
C LYS A 55 7.20 9.72 -10.86
N GLU A 56 6.68 10.42 -11.86
CA GLU A 56 7.52 10.91 -12.95
C GLU A 56 8.61 11.84 -12.42
N GLY A 57 9.87 11.58 -12.80
CA GLY A 57 11.04 12.29 -12.28
C GLY A 57 11.58 11.77 -10.95
N GLY A 58 10.97 10.71 -10.38
CA GLY A 58 11.37 10.09 -9.14
C GLY A 58 10.54 10.54 -7.94
N ILE A 59 10.39 9.64 -6.98
CA ILE A 59 9.65 9.87 -5.73
C ILE A 59 10.60 10.20 -4.58
N GLY A 60 10.30 11.26 -3.85
CA GLY A 60 11.09 11.69 -2.68
C GLY A 60 10.51 11.16 -1.37
N THR A 61 11.33 11.17 -0.31
CA THR A 61 10.90 10.76 1.05
C THR A 61 9.70 11.55 1.55
N THR A 62 9.59 12.84 1.23
CA THR A 62 8.45 13.68 1.63
C THR A 62 7.12 13.15 1.09
N ASP A 63 7.11 12.69 -0.17
CA ASP A 63 5.91 12.12 -0.79
C ASP A 63 5.53 10.78 -0.13
N LEU A 64 6.53 9.92 0.13
CA LEU A 64 6.32 8.64 0.83
C LEU A 64 5.77 8.83 2.24
N VAL A 65 6.34 9.77 3.02
CA VAL A 65 5.92 10.05 4.40
C VAL A 65 4.52 10.67 4.43
N TYR A 66 4.21 11.58 3.50
CA TYR A 66 2.89 12.18 3.42
C TYR A 66 1.83 11.13 3.09
N PHE A 67 2.08 10.30 2.06
CA PHE A 67 1.19 9.19 1.73
C PHE A 67 1.03 8.22 2.90
N HIS A 68 2.12 7.84 3.57
CA HIS A 68 2.09 6.87 4.68
C HIS A 68 1.12 7.30 5.78
N LYS A 69 1.18 8.57 6.20
CA LYS A 69 0.32 9.11 7.26
C LYS A 69 -1.16 9.11 6.86
N GLU A 70 -1.47 9.60 5.66
CA GLU A 70 -2.87 9.62 5.19
C GLU A 70 -3.42 8.21 4.97
N PHE A 71 -2.56 7.30 4.49
CA PHE A 71 -2.95 5.92 4.22
C PHE A 71 -3.21 5.14 5.50
N GLU A 72 -2.40 5.33 6.55
CA GLU A 72 -2.59 4.72 7.87
C GLU A 72 -3.98 5.06 8.43
N VAL A 73 -4.40 6.34 8.37
CA VAL A 73 -5.73 6.79 8.82
C VAL A 73 -6.87 6.12 8.04
N LEU A 74 -6.70 5.95 6.73
CA LEU A 74 -7.70 5.26 5.90
C LEU A 74 -7.77 3.77 6.23
N LEU A 75 -6.64 3.10 6.45
CA LEU A 75 -6.62 1.68 6.83
C LEU A 75 -7.35 1.42 8.16
N ASP A 76 -7.14 2.29 9.15
CA ASP A 76 -7.82 2.22 10.44
C ASP A 76 -9.34 2.39 10.28
N THR A 77 -9.76 3.28 9.38
CA THR A 77 -11.18 3.55 9.11
C THR A 77 -11.86 2.39 8.37
N GLU A 78 -11.20 1.84 7.36
CA GLU A 78 -11.74 0.77 6.50
C GLU A 78 -11.70 -0.61 7.18
N ASN A 79 -10.84 -0.79 8.20
CA ASN A 79 -10.76 -2.00 9.03
C ASN A 79 -10.63 -3.32 8.22
N LEU A 80 -9.85 -3.28 7.13
CA LEU A 80 -9.66 -4.42 6.22
C LEU A 80 -8.72 -5.49 6.80
N ILE A 81 -7.80 -5.11 7.70
CA ILE A 81 -6.80 -6.00 8.32
C ILE A 81 -7.03 -6.01 9.82
N LYS A 82 -7.53 -7.14 10.35
CA LYS A 82 -7.89 -7.27 11.78
C LYS A 82 -6.74 -7.69 12.70
N SER A 83 -5.60 -8.08 12.13
CA SER A 83 -4.42 -8.54 12.86
C SER A 83 -3.33 -7.48 12.83
N ASP A 84 -2.42 -7.48 13.79
CA ASP A 84 -1.20 -6.66 13.72
C ASP A 84 -0.46 -6.85 12.39
N TYR A 85 0.01 -5.75 11.81
CA TYR A 85 0.83 -5.72 10.59
C TYR A 85 1.91 -4.64 10.68
N THR A 86 2.93 -4.76 9.85
CA THR A 86 3.87 -3.67 9.58
C THR A 86 3.46 -2.98 8.29
N LEU A 87 3.30 -1.65 8.32
CA LEU A 87 3.05 -0.85 7.13
C LEU A 87 4.37 -0.28 6.59
N GLU A 88 4.60 -0.43 5.28
CA GLU A 88 5.70 0.20 4.57
C GLU A 88 5.22 0.86 3.28
N VAL A 89 5.86 1.96 2.91
CA VAL A 89 5.65 2.68 1.65
C VAL A 89 7.01 2.91 1.04
N SER A 90 7.23 2.44 -0.19
CA SER A 90 8.56 2.46 -0.81
C SER A 90 8.45 2.69 -2.32
N SER A 91 9.57 3.07 -2.94
CA SER A 91 9.67 3.15 -4.39
C SER A 91 9.99 1.76 -5.00
N PRO A 92 9.57 1.46 -6.24
CA PRO A 92 9.88 0.18 -6.89
C PRO A 92 11.38 -0.13 -6.96
N GLY A 93 12.22 0.91 -7.12
CA GLY A 93 13.67 0.77 -7.23
C GLY A 93 14.37 0.32 -5.95
N GLU A 94 13.72 0.46 -4.80
CA GLU A 94 14.23 -0.01 -3.50
C GLU A 94 13.87 -1.47 -3.19
N ALA A 95 13.09 -2.13 -4.04
CA ALA A 95 12.83 -3.56 -3.93
C ALA A 95 14.16 -4.32 -4.16
N LYS A 96 14.89 -4.60 -3.08
CA LYS A 96 16.01 -5.55 -3.13
C LYS A 96 15.47 -6.87 -3.67
N LYS A 97 16.00 -7.31 -4.82
CA LYS A 97 15.80 -8.67 -5.34
C LYS A 97 16.14 -9.63 -4.21
N SER A 98 15.11 -10.26 -3.66
CA SER A 98 15.21 -11.33 -2.67
C SER A 98 15.28 -12.65 -3.41
#